data_AF-A0AAT9FNI9-F1
#
_entry.id   AF-A0AAT9FNI9-F1
#
_cell.length_a   1.000
_cell.length_b   1.000
_cell.length_c   1.000
_cell.angle_alpha   90.00
_cell.angle_beta   90.00
_cell.angle_gamma   90.00
#
_symmetry.space_group_name_H-M   'P 1'
#
loop_
_entity.id
_entity.type
_entity.pdbx_description
1 polymer ?
#
loop_
_entity_poly.entity_id
_entity_poly.type
_entity_poly.pdbx_seq_one_letter_code
_entity_poly.pdbx_strand_id
1 'polypeptide(L)'
;MKTTPIHSVRIAAFTASILGFPLTNAYSQEAPADVTKPEVTAAAEVTYTKKVFTRGLVTQGKAVMINSYFLLKQTPNNWTHMLSMYLYPKLNDPALYVKNMTANLAKEGVEAEAIPFKDTKLKGLSFFEKNERMIKFNVFIYHTTKNGKLLIGRHFTLRAQPEKEKLFRQLVALQKKEWAQELVSVNFPGFKFPPSNKPDAEVPAKEAGKLHDLKFVKETVDDARAKGKIFNVDADFALKNGSDVAIKVPFSVALPQTDFVMVLGRPKVPETVRFTLSNEKKEYLESIRFTSMTMGTQYPMDVRLQRACAMLESQMVQKFFDGYKDPKIVGRYKTKVGPYNAAVIVSQMTHQDGRKFFVKFVGLLQDGKPDGVAIVLMLNGSVGDPATMKDRLRNGFAQQVLHSIRFTK
;
A
#
# COMPACT_ATOMS: atom_id res chain seq x y z
N MET A 1 24.94 37.48 -14.91
CA MET A 1 23.66 36.80 -14.62
C MET A 1 23.77 36.09 -13.29
N LYS A 2 22.86 36.37 -12.35
CA LYS A 2 22.86 35.82 -10.99
C LYS A 2 22.32 34.38 -11.01
N THR A 3 23.11 33.43 -10.54
CA THR A 3 22.72 32.03 -10.34
C THR A 3 21.98 31.88 -9.01
N THR A 4 20.75 31.37 -9.05
CA THR A 4 19.97 31.02 -7.85
C THR A 4 20.34 29.60 -7.40
N PRO A 5 20.59 29.33 -6.11
CA PRO A 5 20.88 27.98 -5.64
C PRO A 5 19.58 27.18 -5.46
N ILE A 6 19.58 25.95 -5.96
CA ILE A 6 18.52 24.97 -5.73
C ILE A 6 18.73 24.36 -4.34
N HIS A 7 17.81 24.63 -3.42
CA HIS A 7 17.80 23.99 -2.10
C HIS A 7 17.43 22.50 -2.24
N SER A 8 18.36 21.63 -1.84
CA SER A 8 18.10 20.21 -1.64
C SER A 8 17.42 19.99 -0.30
N VAL A 9 16.20 19.44 -0.31
CA VAL A 9 15.50 19.02 0.90
C VAL A 9 16.02 17.63 1.28
N ARG A 10 16.87 17.56 2.30
CA ARG A 10 17.29 16.31 2.94
C ARG A 10 16.15 15.79 3.80
N ILE A 11 15.63 14.61 3.47
CA ILE A 11 14.73 13.85 4.35
C ILE A 11 15.62 13.19 5.41
N ALA A 12 15.51 13.64 6.66
CA ALA A 12 16.20 13.04 7.80
C ALA A 12 15.66 11.63 8.04
N ALA A 13 16.52 10.63 7.90
CA ALA A 13 16.25 9.26 8.33
C ALA A 13 16.37 9.19 9.85
N PHE A 14 15.36 8.62 10.49
CA PHE A 14 15.36 8.31 11.92
C PHE A 14 16.33 7.15 12.19
N THR A 15 17.55 7.47 12.66
CA THR A 15 18.42 6.50 13.35
C THR A 15 18.41 6.83 14.83
N ALA A 16 17.61 6.09 15.60
CA ALA A 16 17.75 6.06 17.04
C ALA A 16 18.95 5.16 17.37
N SER A 17 20.11 5.78 17.54
CA SER A 17 21.29 5.15 18.13
C SER A 17 21.03 4.95 19.62
N ILE A 18 20.65 3.74 20.02
CA ILE A 18 20.69 3.35 21.43
C ILE A 18 22.12 2.87 21.70
N LEU A 19 22.82 3.68 22.50
CA LEU A 19 24.12 3.39 23.10
C LEU A 19 24.10 2.02 23.79
N GLY A 20 25.14 1.23 23.53
CA GLY A 20 25.30 -0.12 24.03
C GLY A 20 25.53 -0.21 25.53
N PHE A 21 25.01 -1.29 26.11
CA PHE A 21 25.61 -1.99 27.24
C PHE A 21 25.49 -3.49 26.98
N PRO A 22 26.53 -4.28 27.29
CA PRO A 22 26.50 -5.73 27.10
C PRO A 22 25.81 -6.36 28.29
N LEU A 23 24.91 -7.31 28.04
CA LEU A 23 24.53 -8.30 29.04
C LEU A 23 24.81 -9.68 28.46
N THR A 24 26.04 -10.14 28.68
CA THR A 24 26.36 -11.55 28.81
C THR A 24 25.60 -12.09 30.03
N ASN A 25 24.87 -13.19 29.86
CA ASN A 25 25.18 -14.43 30.57
C ASN A 25 24.23 -15.56 30.14
N ALA A 26 24.87 -16.66 29.76
CA ALA A 26 24.31 -18.00 29.76
C ALA A 26 24.07 -18.48 31.21
N TYR A 27 23.16 -19.45 31.36
CA TYR A 27 23.06 -20.56 32.34
C TYR A 27 21.55 -20.90 32.45
N SER A 28 21.09 -21.95 31.77
CA SER A 28 21.05 -23.36 32.20
C SER A 28 20.10 -23.62 33.38
N GLN A 29 19.29 -24.64 33.17
CA GLN A 29 18.30 -25.22 34.07
C GLN A 29 18.91 -25.72 35.38
N GLU A 30 18.17 -25.56 36.48
CA GLU A 30 17.69 -26.65 37.34
C GLU A 30 16.79 -26.10 38.47
N ALA A 31 15.71 -26.83 38.77
CA ALA A 31 14.92 -26.74 40.00
C ALA A 31 15.39 -27.90 40.92
N PRO A 32 15.13 -27.92 42.26
CA PRO A 32 13.76 -28.01 42.78
C PRO A 32 13.49 -27.48 44.23
N ALA A 33 12.22 -27.64 44.62
CA ALA A 33 11.65 -27.90 45.94
C ALA A 33 11.41 -26.74 46.94
N ASP A 34 10.12 -26.37 47.02
CA ASP A 34 9.22 -26.38 48.19
C ASP A 34 9.66 -25.71 49.51
N VAL A 35 8.83 -24.79 50.03
CA VAL A 35 8.50 -24.58 51.46
C VAL A 35 7.52 -23.38 51.61
N THR A 36 6.30 -23.74 52.01
CA THR A 36 5.30 -23.07 52.87
C THR A 36 4.81 -21.63 52.62
N LYS A 37 3.46 -21.53 52.55
CA LYS A 37 2.60 -20.35 52.70
C LYS A 37 2.88 -19.52 53.97
N PRO A 38 2.45 -18.25 53.94
CA PRO A 38 1.33 -17.89 54.82
C PRO A 38 0.17 -17.21 54.09
N GLU A 39 -1.02 -17.40 54.70
CA GLU A 39 -2.30 -16.72 54.45
C GLU A 39 -2.24 -15.20 54.70
N VAL A 40 -3.39 -14.55 54.42
CA VAL A 40 -3.75 -13.11 54.59
C VAL A 40 -3.59 -12.37 53.26
N THR A 41 -4.62 -11.82 52.61
CA THR A 41 -5.98 -11.41 52.99
C THR A 41 -6.83 -11.42 51.71
N ALA A 42 -8.13 -11.67 51.85
CA ALA A 42 -9.11 -11.50 50.78
C ALA A 42 -9.13 -10.03 50.32
N ALA A 43 -8.32 -9.72 49.30
CA ALA A 43 -8.52 -8.53 48.49
C ALA A 43 -9.80 -8.79 47.70
N ALA A 44 -10.83 -7.99 47.98
CA ALA A 44 -12.04 -7.94 47.19
C ALA A 44 -11.66 -7.99 45.70
N GLU A 45 -12.16 -9.00 44.98
CA GLU A 45 -12.09 -9.03 43.52
C GLU A 45 -12.77 -7.76 43.02
N VAL A 46 -11.97 -6.74 42.73
CA VAL A 46 -12.41 -5.64 41.89
C VAL A 46 -12.54 -6.26 40.50
N THR A 47 -13.76 -6.74 40.21
CA THR A 47 -14.16 -7.05 38.85
C THR A 47 -14.01 -5.79 38.00
N TYR A 48 -12.86 -5.62 37.36
CA TYR A 48 -12.68 -4.62 36.33
C TYR A 48 -13.51 -5.08 35.14
N THR A 49 -14.74 -4.55 35.05
CA THR A 49 -15.60 -4.73 33.89
C THR A 49 -14.77 -4.42 32.65
N LYS A 50 -14.48 -5.47 31.89
CA LYS A 50 -13.65 -5.46 30.68
C LYS A 50 -14.35 -4.64 29.60
N LYS A 51 -14.38 -3.31 29.74
CA LYS A 51 -14.73 -2.40 28.65
C LYS A 51 -13.50 -2.26 27.76
N VAL A 52 -13.27 -3.29 26.94
CA VAL A 52 -12.52 -3.11 25.69
C VAL A 52 -13.19 -1.92 24.99
N PHE A 53 -12.42 -0.86 24.74
CA PHE A 53 -12.88 0.36 24.08
C PHE A 53 -13.64 0.05 22.79
N THR A 54 -14.96 -0.14 22.89
CA THR A 54 -15.84 0.01 21.76
C THR A 54 -15.92 1.49 21.50
N ARG A 55 -15.54 1.91 20.30
CA ARG A 55 -15.68 3.25 19.69
C ARG A 55 -17.14 3.78 19.67
N GLY A 56 -18.01 3.26 20.53
CA GLY A 56 -19.45 3.14 20.32
C GLY A 56 -20.33 4.18 21.00
N LEU A 57 -19.80 5.15 21.75
CA LEU A 57 -20.66 6.16 22.40
C LEU A 57 -20.54 7.59 21.84
N VAL A 58 -19.54 7.91 21.00
CA VAL A 58 -19.50 9.20 20.26
C VAL A 58 -20.09 9.07 18.84
N THR A 59 -20.57 7.89 18.43
CA THR A 59 -20.93 7.65 17.03
C THR A 59 -22.30 6.99 16.85
N GLN A 60 -23.38 7.78 16.82
CA GLN A 60 -24.60 7.40 16.09
C GLN A 60 -24.40 7.44 14.55
N GLY A 61 -23.22 7.03 14.08
CA GLY A 61 -22.80 7.03 12.69
C GLY A 61 -21.53 6.21 12.50
N LYS A 62 -21.70 5.00 11.97
CA LYS A 62 -20.63 4.00 11.71
C LYS A 62 -19.37 4.66 11.13
N ALA A 63 -18.28 4.65 11.89
CA ALA A 63 -16.97 5.06 11.39
C ALA A 63 -16.44 4.01 10.41
N VAL A 64 -15.85 4.45 9.30
CA VAL A 64 -15.21 3.56 8.32
C VAL A 64 -13.69 3.69 8.50
N MET A 65 -13.04 2.62 8.94
CA MET A 65 -11.58 2.55 8.95
C MET A 65 -11.10 2.52 7.50
N ILE A 66 -10.31 3.51 7.12
CA ILE A 66 -9.79 3.63 5.76
C ILE A 66 -8.50 2.81 5.61
N ASN A 67 -7.55 2.98 6.53
CA ASN A 67 -6.30 2.22 6.54
C ASN A 67 -5.64 2.24 7.92
N SER A 68 -4.73 1.29 8.17
CA SER A 68 -3.84 1.24 9.33
C SER A 68 -2.41 0.92 8.87
N TYR A 69 -1.46 1.72 9.33
CA TYR A 69 -0.04 1.54 9.11
C TYR A 69 0.64 1.18 10.43
N PHE A 70 1.58 0.24 10.37
CA PHE A 70 2.42 -0.18 11.49
C PHE A 70 3.87 0.15 11.17
N LEU A 71 4.76 0.16 12.16
CA LEU A 71 6.20 0.24 11.88
C LEU A 71 6.65 -0.98 11.07
N LEU A 72 7.79 -0.80 10.38
CA LEU A 72 8.45 -1.90 9.68
C LEU A 72 8.61 -3.10 10.62
N LYS A 73 8.26 -4.31 10.13
CA LYS A 73 8.30 -5.58 10.88
C LYS A 73 7.24 -5.74 11.98
N GLN A 74 6.30 -4.81 12.12
CA GLN A 74 5.17 -4.94 13.05
C GLN A 74 3.91 -5.42 12.34
N THR A 75 3.08 -6.16 13.07
CA THR A 75 1.81 -6.72 12.59
C THR A 75 0.65 -6.21 13.44
N PRO A 76 -0.62 -6.41 13.02
CA PRO A 76 -1.78 -6.10 13.87
C PRO A 76 -1.74 -6.75 15.26
N ASN A 77 -1.05 -7.89 15.39
CA ASN A 77 -0.92 -8.62 16.65
C ASN A 77 0.27 -8.13 17.49
N ASN A 78 1.33 -7.63 16.85
CA ASN A 78 2.56 -7.21 17.52
C ASN A 78 3.08 -5.87 16.99
N TRP A 79 2.37 -4.79 17.33
CA TRP A 79 2.80 -3.42 17.06
C TRP A 79 3.25 -2.68 18.33
N THR A 80 3.92 -1.55 18.17
CA THR A 80 4.14 -0.56 19.24
C THR A 80 3.70 0.82 18.78
N HIS A 81 3.63 1.04 17.46
CA HIS A 81 3.08 2.25 16.88
C HIS A 81 2.07 1.87 15.80
N MET A 82 0.96 2.59 15.77
CA MET A 82 -0.07 2.41 14.78
C MET A 82 -0.60 3.77 14.34
N LEU A 83 -0.63 3.98 13.03
CA LEU A 83 -1.25 5.14 12.41
C LEU A 83 -2.49 4.68 11.65
N SER A 84 -3.67 5.10 12.08
CA SER A 84 -4.93 4.75 11.44
C SER A 84 -5.63 5.98 10.88
N MET A 85 -6.36 5.80 9.80
CA MET A 85 -7.23 6.84 9.25
C MET A 85 -8.68 6.39 9.24
N TYR A 86 -9.58 7.28 9.63
CA TYR A 86 -11.00 7.06 9.73
C TYR A 86 -11.76 8.10 8.92
N LEU A 87 -12.86 7.65 8.32
CA LEU A 87 -13.91 8.51 7.82
C LEU A 87 -15.11 8.41 8.75
N TYR A 88 -15.73 9.54 9.02
CA TYR A 88 -16.96 9.63 9.79
C TYR A 88 -18.05 10.25 8.91
N PRO A 89 -18.81 9.43 8.16
CA PRO A 89 -19.69 9.93 7.11
C PRO A 89 -20.87 10.79 7.58
N LYS A 90 -21.22 10.68 8.87
CA LYS A 90 -22.33 11.43 9.49
C LYS A 90 -21.86 12.63 10.31
N LEU A 91 -20.57 12.93 10.29
CA LEU A 91 -19.97 14.00 11.05
C LEU A 91 -19.25 14.94 10.10
N ASN A 92 -19.30 16.24 10.40
CA ASN A 92 -18.68 17.29 9.61
C ASN A 92 -18.14 18.44 10.47
N ASP A 93 -18.24 18.35 11.80
CA ASP A 93 -17.74 19.35 12.73
C ASP A 93 -16.62 18.75 13.59
N PRO A 94 -15.33 19.02 13.24
CA PRO A 94 -14.20 18.57 14.03
C PRO A 94 -14.19 19.10 15.47
N ALA A 95 -14.67 20.32 15.70
CA ALA A 95 -14.60 20.97 17.01
C ALA A 95 -15.63 20.36 17.97
N LEU A 96 -16.87 20.18 17.49
CA LEU A 96 -17.91 19.48 18.25
C LEU A 96 -17.50 18.04 18.55
N TYR A 97 -16.88 17.35 17.58
CA TYR A 97 -16.43 15.97 17.79
C TYR A 97 -15.34 15.88 18.86
N VAL A 98 -14.33 16.76 18.80
CA VAL A 98 -13.28 16.83 19.83
C VAL A 98 -13.87 17.15 21.20
N LYS A 99 -14.77 18.12 21.30
CA LYS A 99 -15.47 18.47 22.56
C LYS A 99 -16.20 17.26 23.16
N ASN A 100 -16.98 16.56 22.35
CA ASN A 100 -17.74 15.38 22.80
C ASN A 100 -16.81 14.23 23.21
N MET A 101 -15.72 14.03 22.48
CA MET A 101 -14.76 12.99 22.81
C MET A 101 -14.03 13.29 24.11
N THR A 102 -13.59 14.54 24.33
CA THR A 102 -13.00 14.97 25.60
C THR A 102 -13.96 14.75 26.77
N ALA A 103 -15.23 15.13 26.62
CA ALA A 103 -16.23 14.93 27.67
C ALA A 103 -16.47 13.44 27.99
N ASN A 104 -16.47 12.59 26.96
CA ASN A 104 -16.64 11.14 27.15
C ASN A 104 -15.40 10.48 27.78
N LEU A 105 -14.19 10.92 27.41
CA LEU A 105 -12.96 10.46 28.05
C LEU A 105 -12.93 10.84 29.54
N ALA A 106 -13.34 12.07 29.87
CA ALA A 106 -13.40 12.53 31.26
C ALA A 106 -14.37 11.70 32.11
N LYS A 107 -15.53 11.29 31.57
CA LYS A 107 -16.49 10.39 32.25
C LYS A 107 -15.89 9.02 32.59
N GLU A 108 -14.91 8.57 31.82
CA GLU A 108 -14.19 7.32 32.03
C GLU A 108 -12.87 7.53 32.82
N GLY A 109 -12.67 8.72 33.42
CA GLY A 109 -11.48 9.04 34.20
C GLY A 109 -10.22 9.25 33.35
N VAL A 110 -10.36 9.44 32.03
CA VAL A 110 -9.24 9.68 31.12
C VAL A 110 -9.11 11.16 30.84
N GLU A 111 -7.98 11.74 31.24
CA GLU A 111 -7.64 13.13 30.93
C GLU A 111 -7.15 13.26 29.49
N ALA A 112 -7.75 14.20 28.76
CA ALA A 112 -7.41 14.51 27.38
C ALA A 112 -6.94 15.96 27.23
N GLU A 113 -5.81 16.14 26.56
CA GLU A 113 -5.20 17.44 26.28
C GLU A 113 -5.50 17.86 24.84
N ALA A 114 -6.06 19.05 24.64
CA ALA A 114 -6.28 19.60 23.31
C ALA A 114 -4.93 19.94 22.63
N ILE A 115 -4.81 19.61 21.35
CA ILE A 115 -3.60 19.90 20.57
C ILE A 115 -3.77 21.26 19.88
N PRO A 116 -2.89 22.24 20.15
CA PRO A 116 -2.95 23.54 19.49
C PRO A 116 -2.44 23.42 18.04
N PHE A 117 -3.30 23.75 17.07
CA PHE A 117 -2.93 23.86 15.66
C PHE A 117 -2.96 25.31 15.19
N LYS A 118 -2.04 25.67 14.30
CA LYS A 118 -2.08 26.96 13.60
C LYS A 118 -3.25 27.03 12.60
N ASP A 119 -3.55 25.92 11.95
CA ASP A 119 -4.71 25.81 11.06
C ASP A 119 -5.98 25.59 11.89
N THR A 120 -6.91 26.55 11.82
CA THR A 120 -8.16 26.52 12.57
C THR A 120 -9.11 25.40 12.12
N LYS A 121 -8.91 24.84 10.93
CA LYS A 121 -9.67 23.71 10.37
C LYS A 121 -9.28 22.37 10.98
N LEU A 122 -8.13 22.31 11.66
CA LEU A 122 -7.68 21.13 12.39
C LEU A 122 -8.12 21.22 13.85
N LYS A 123 -8.65 20.11 14.36
CA LYS A 123 -8.96 19.92 15.77
C LYS A 123 -8.41 18.59 16.20
N GLY A 124 -7.82 18.52 17.39
CA GLY A 124 -7.26 17.27 17.86
C GLY A 124 -7.03 17.28 19.35
N LEU A 125 -6.77 16.09 19.87
CA LEU A 125 -6.44 15.88 21.26
C LEU A 125 -5.49 14.70 21.41
N SER A 126 -4.79 14.68 22.53
CA SER A 126 -3.95 13.58 22.95
C SER A 126 -4.33 13.12 24.35
N PHE A 127 -4.15 11.83 24.63
CA PHE A 127 -4.52 11.26 25.92
C PHE A 127 -3.78 9.94 26.16
N PHE A 128 -3.67 9.56 27.44
CA PHE A 128 -3.17 8.26 27.83
C PHE A 128 -4.33 7.31 28.15
N GLU A 129 -4.17 6.05 27.78
CA GLU A 129 -5.06 4.96 28.17
C GLU A 129 -4.20 3.90 28.87
N LYS A 130 -4.64 3.39 30.02
CA LYS A 130 -3.95 2.32 30.73
C LYS A 130 -4.92 1.20 31.05
N ASN A 131 -4.49 -0.03 30.83
CA ASN A 131 -5.13 -1.22 31.37
C ASN A 131 -4.05 -2.15 31.96
N GLU A 132 -4.47 -3.29 32.50
CA GLU A 132 -3.57 -4.27 33.13
C GLU A 132 -2.44 -4.77 32.23
N ARG A 133 -2.63 -4.73 30.91
CA ARG A 133 -1.69 -5.31 29.94
C ARG A 133 -0.85 -4.29 29.21
N MET A 134 -1.30 -3.04 29.09
CA MET A 134 -0.62 -2.02 28.29
C MET A 134 -0.95 -0.60 28.75
N ILE A 135 0.01 0.29 28.55
CA ILE A 135 -0.20 1.73 28.47
C ILE A 135 -0.16 2.17 27.01
N LYS A 136 -1.07 3.07 26.63
CA LYS A 136 -1.13 3.67 25.30
C LYS A 136 -1.10 5.18 25.40
N PHE A 137 -0.44 5.81 24.44
CA PHE A 137 -0.56 7.23 24.17
C PHE A 137 -1.23 7.40 22.81
N ASN A 138 -2.31 8.18 22.78
CA ASN A 138 -3.13 8.40 21.60
C ASN A 138 -3.05 9.87 21.19
N VAL A 139 -2.96 10.13 19.88
CA VAL A 139 -3.04 11.46 19.26
C VAL A 139 -4.05 11.38 18.14
N PHE A 140 -5.21 12.02 18.30
CA PHE A 140 -6.27 12.02 17.29
C PHE A 140 -6.44 13.44 16.71
N ILE A 141 -6.37 13.55 15.38
CA ILE A 141 -6.47 14.80 14.64
C ILE A 141 -7.60 14.68 13.62
N TYR A 142 -8.47 15.67 13.60
CA TYR A 142 -9.68 15.72 12.81
C TYR A 142 -9.72 16.94 11.90
N HIS A 143 -10.22 16.74 10.68
CA HIS A 143 -10.50 17.79 9.71
C HIS A 143 -11.65 17.38 8.81
N THR A 144 -12.21 18.32 8.06
CA THR A 144 -13.19 18.02 7.01
C THR A 144 -12.52 17.78 5.66
N THR A 145 -13.18 17.00 4.81
CA THR A 145 -12.87 16.90 3.38
C THR A 145 -12.92 18.28 2.71
N LYS A 146 -12.32 18.42 1.51
CA LYS A 146 -12.33 19.69 0.77
C LYS A 146 -13.72 20.29 0.55
N ASN A 147 -14.76 19.45 0.45
CA ASN A 147 -16.15 19.87 0.29
C ASN A 147 -16.88 20.14 1.62
N GLY A 148 -16.19 20.03 2.77
CA GLY A 148 -16.75 20.27 4.11
C GLY A 148 -17.75 19.21 4.60
N LYS A 149 -18.08 18.20 3.78
CA LYS A 149 -19.22 17.30 4.05
C LYS A 149 -18.89 16.16 5.01
N LEU A 150 -17.64 15.74 5.09
CA LEU A 150 -17.25 14.53 5.82
C LEU A 150 -16.06 14.82 6.73
N LEU A 151 -16.12 14.29 7.94
CA LEU A 151 -15.05 14.35 8.92
C LEU A 151 -14.05 13.20 8.68
N ILE A 152 -12.77 13.53 8.62
CA ILE A 152 -11.65 12.60 8.53
C ILE A 152 -10.87 12.68 9.85
N GLY A 153 -10.57 11.53 10.44
CA GLY A 153 -9.71 11.40 11.61
C GLY A 153 -8.40 10.69 11.29
N ARG A 154 -7.27 11.28 11.66
CA ARG A 154 -5.93 10.68 11.67
C ARG A 154 -5.58 10.34 13.11
N HIS A 155 -5.37 9.07 13.39
CA HIS A 155 -5.21 8.55 14.74
C HIS A 155 -3.85 7.88 14.84
N PHE A 156 -3.00 8.38 15.72
CA PHE A 156 -1.75 7.75 16.06
C PHE A 156 -1.84 7.16 17.47
N THR A 157 -1.39 5.91 17.61
CA THR A 157 -1.32 5.24 18.89
C THR A 157 0.06 4.65 19.08
N LEU A 158 0.67 5.00 20.20
CA LEU A 158 1.86 4.37 20.76
C LEU A 158 1.43 3.46 21.90
N ARG A 159 2.06 2.30 22.07
CA ARG A 159 1.82 1.42 23.20
C ARG A 159 3.12 0.88 23.80
N ALA A 160 3.11 0.72 25.12
CA ALA A 160 4.16 0.08 25.88
C ALA A 160 3.55 -0.86 26.93
N GLN A 161 4.38 -1.77 27.43
CA GLN A 161 4.01 -2.63 28.56
C GLN A 161 3.95 -1.79 29.86
N PRO A 162 3.11 -2.15 30.85
CA PRO A 162 2.91 -1.37 32.07
C PRO A 162 4.18 -1.12 32.87
N GLU A 163 5.10 -2.09 32.91
CA GLU A 163 6.38 -1.97 33.61
C GLU A 163 7.31 -0.90 33.00
N LYS A 164 7.04 -0.46 31.76
CA LYS A 164 7.79 0.60 31.08
C LYS A 164 7.09 1.97 31.17
N GLU A 165 6.03 2.12 31.95
CA GLU A 165 5.20 3.33 31.99
C GLU A 165 6.00 4.62 32.25
N LYS A 166 6.92 4.62 33.23
CA LYS A 166 7.69 5.82 33.58
C LYS A 166 8.52 6.32 32.40
N LEU A 167 9.29 5.42 31.77
CA LEU A 167 10.09 5.73 30.59
C LEU A 167 9.22 6.13 29.40
N PHE A 168 8.10 5.44 29.21
CA PHE A 168 7.16 5.73 28.15
C PHE A 168 6.56 7.14 28.27
N ARG A 169 6.13 7.55 29.46
CA ARG A 169 5.61 8.90 29.71
C ARG A 169 6.66 9.98 29.53
N GLN A 170 7.92 9.73 29.92
CA GLN A 170 9.04 10.64 29.66
C GLN A 170 9.28 10.84 28.16
N LEU A 171 9.33 9.75 27.39
CA LEU A 171 9.47 9.80 25.94
C LEU A 171 8.33 10.62 25.29
N VAL A 172 7.08 10.35 25.69
CA VAL A 172 5.92 11.08 25.19
C VAL A 172 5.99 12.56 25.57
N ALA A 173 6.37 12.91 26.79
CA ALA A 173 6.49 14.30 27.21
C ALA A 173 7.51 15.08 26.35
N LEU A 174 8.60 14.43 25.95
CA LEU A 174 9.64 15.01 25.09
C LEU A 174 9.16 15.19 23.64
N GLN A 175 8.46 14.19 23.06
CA GLN A 175 8.20 14.15 21.62
C GLN A 175 6.75 14.45 21.19
N LYS A 176 5.78 14.52 22.12
CA LYS A 176 4.34 14.64 21.75
C LYS A 176 4.03 15.82 20.82
N LYS A 177 4.72 16.95 20.99
CA LYS A 177 4.52 18.15 20.15
C LYS A 177 5.01 17.93 18.71
N GLU A 178 6.16 17.29 18.55
CA GLU A 178 6.75 16.97 17.25
C GLU A 178 5.87 15.95 16.52
N TRP A 179 5.48 14.86 17.18
CA TRP A 179 4.60 13.85 16.58
C TRP A 179 3.26 14.43 16.11
N ALA A 180 2.65 15.33 16.89
CA ALA A 180 1.41 15.98 16.49
C ALA A 180 1.58 16.83 15.21
N GLN A 181 2.70 17.54 15.07
CA GLN A 181 3.00 18.33 13.87
C GLN A 181 3.31 17.44 12.66
N GLU A 182 4.08 16.38 12.86
CA GLU A 182 4.39 15.41 11.81
C GLU A 182 3.14 14.71 11.30
N LEU A 183 2.21 14.32 12.17
CA LEU A 183 0.94 13.70 11.76
C LEU A 183 0.08 14.58 10.85
N VAL A 184 0.22 15.90 10.95
CA VAL A 184 -0.43 16.85 10.05
C VAL A 184 0.28 16.89 8.70
N SER A 185 1.62 16.87 8.70
CA SER A 185 2.45 16.97 7.48
C SER A 185 2.57 15.66 6.70
N VAL A 186 2.26 14.52 7.32
CA VAL A 186 2.22 13.22 6.63
C VAL A 186 1.19 13.25 5.50
N ASN A 187 1.70 13.19 4.27
CA ASN A 187 0.91 12.96 3.08
C ASN A 187 0.50 11.50 3.01
N PHE A 188 -0.78 11.23 3.26
CA PHE A 188 -1.36 9.92 3.02
C PHE A 188 -1.55 9.74 1.50
N PRO A 189 -1.21 8.56 0.93
CA PRO A 189 -1.54 8.28 -0.46
C PRO A 189 -3.06 8.46 -0.66
N GLY A 190 -3.45 9.28 -1.64
CA GLY A 190 -4.83 9.72 -1.82
C GLY A 190 -5.81 8.54 -1.94
N PHE A 191 -6.91 8.59 -1.17
CA PHE A 191 -7.93 7.54 -1.16
C PHE A 191 -9.07 7.82 -2.15
N LYS A 192 -9.54 6.75 -2.81
CA LYS A 192 -10.88 6.64 -3.39
C LYS A 192 -11.78 6.00 -2.34
N PHE A 193 -12.90 6.64 -2.00
CA PHE A 193 -13.87 6.11 -1.04
C PHE A 193 -14.41 4.74 -1.48
N PRO A 194 -14.67 3.78 -0.56
CA PRO A 194 -15.49 2.63 -0.90
C PRO A 194 -16.89 3.12 -1.32
N PRO A 195 -17.53 2.49 -2.32
CA PRO A 195 -18.88 2.87 -2.75
C PRO A 195 -19.84 2.76 -1.54
N SER A 196 -20.76 3.73 -1.40
CA SER A 196 -21.62 3.84 -0.23
C SER A 196 -22.68 2.73 -0.20
N ASN A 197 -22.77 1.96 0.89
CA ASN A 197 -23.90 1.06 1.17
C ASN A 197 -25.10 1.87 1.73
N LYS A 198 -25.71 2.72 0.90
CA LYS A 198 -27.09 3.17 1.13
C LYS A 198 -28.00 2.30 0.25
N PRO A 199 -29.16 1.82 0.75
CA PRO A 199 -30.22 1.39 -0.15
C PRO A 199 -30.61 2.60 -0.98
N ASP A 200 -30.60 2.43 -2.30
CA ASP A 200 -30.67 3.48 -3.29
C ASP A 200 -31.90 4.38 -3.07
N ALA A 201 -31.65 5.62 -2.65
CA ALA A 201 -32.43 6.71 -3.23
C ALA A 201 -31.83 6.90 -4.62
N GLU A 202 -32.65 6.70 -5.66
CA GLU A 202 -32.30 6.79 -7.08
C GLU A 202 -31.52 8.08 -7.36
N VAL A 203 -30.21 7.99 -7.23
CA VAL A 203 -29.30 8.82 -8.00
C VAL A 203 -29.36 8.20 -9.39
N PRO A 204 -29.62 8.97 -10.46
CA PRO A 204 -29.67 8.41 -11.80
C PRO A 204 -28.37 7.66 -12.00
N ALA A 205 -28.48 6.37 -12.31
CA ALA A 205 -27.35 5.49 -12.56
C ALA A 205 -26.39 6.25 -13.46
N LYS A 206 -25.26 6.69 -12.90
CA LYS A 206 -24.14 7.08 -13.74
C LYS A 206 -23.76 5.75 -14.39
N GLU A 207 -24.18 5.59 -15.64
CA GLU A 207 -24.17 4.34 -16.39
C GLU A 207 -22.97 3.51 -15.98
N ALA A 208 -23.20 2.28 -15.52
CA ALA A 208 -22.14 1.28 -15.48
C ALA A 208 -21.56 1.26 -16.89
N GLY A 209 -20.43 1.97 -17.09
CA GLY A 209 -19.91 2.25 -18.41
C GLY A 209 -19.85 0.93 -19.16
N LYS A 210 -20.49 0.88 -20.32
CA LYS A 210 -20.58 -0.33 -21.14
C LYS A 210 -19.19 -0.96 -21.21
N LEU A 211 -19.06 -2.18 -20.67
CA LEU A 211 -17.79 -2.89 -20.68
C LEU A 211 -17.29 -2.96 -22.13
N HIS A 212 -16.00 -2.70 -22.32
CA HIS A 212 -15.41 -2.78 -23.65
C HIS A 212 -15.56 -4.19 -24.18
N ASP A 213 -16.19 -4.35 -25.34
CA ASP A 213 -16.16 -5.63 -26.03
C ASP A 213 -14.75 -5.84 -26.62
N LEU A 214 -14.09 -6.90 -26.16
CA LEU A 214 -12.69 -7.16 -26.47
C LEU A 214 -12.61 -8.17 -27.62
N LYS A 215 -12.11 -7.71 -28.77
CA LYS A 215 -11.81 -8.60 -29.90
C LYS A 215 -10.58 -9.44 -29.62
N PHE A 216 -10.59 -10.69 -30.05
CA PHE A 216 -9.42 -11.57 -29.94
C PHE A 216 -8.36 -11.16 -30.97
N VAL A 217 -7.12 -11.01 -30.51
CA VAL A 217 -5.96 -10.76 -31.37
C VAL A 217 -4.92 -11.83 -31.05
N LYS A 218 -4.50 -12.59 -32.07
CA LYS A 218 -3.44 -13.59 -31.90
C LYS A 218 -2.09 -12.87 -31.79
N GLU A 219 -1.41 -13.07 -30.66
CA GLU A 219 -0.01 -12.69 -30.51
C GLU A 219 0.88 -13.90 -30.79
N THR A 220 2.02 -13.68 -31.43
CA THR A 220 3.01 -14.73 -31.71
C THR A 220 4.38 -14.15 -31.41
N VAL A 221 5.15 -14.88 -30.61
CA VAL A 221 6.44 -14.47 -30.06
C VAL A 221 7.36 -15.67 -30.18
N ASP A 222 8.64 -15.44 -30.42
CA ASP A 222 9.63 -16.52 -30.44
C ASP A 222 9.67 -17.22 -29.08
N ASP A 223 10.00 -18.51 -29.06
CA ASP A 223 10.05 -19.30 -27.83
C ASP A 223 11.22 -18.86 -26.93
N ALA A 224 10.98 -17.77 -26.21
CA ALA A 224 11.91 -17.19 -25.25
C ALA A 224 12.08 -18.07 -24.01
N ARG A 225 11.12 -18.97 -23.72
CA ARG A 225 11.21 -19.84 -22.55
C ARG A 225 12.25 -20.95 -22.76
N ALA A 226 12.37 -21.49 -23.97
CA ALA A 226 13.37 -22.51 -24.29
C ALA A 226 14.81 -21.99 -24.21
N LYS A 227 15.04 -20.70 -24.50
CA LYS A 227 16.38 -20.11 -24.63
C LYS A 227 16.81 -19.20 -23.48
N GLY A 228 15.88 -18.86 -22.58
CA GLY A 228 16.10 -17.90 -21.49
C GLY A 228 16.47 -18.54 -20.16
N LYS A 229 17.10 -17.76 -19.28
CA LYS A 229 17.31 -18.11 -17.86
C LYS A 229 16.00 -17.99 -17.10
N ILE A 230 15.57 -19.07 -16.45
CA ILE A 230 14.35 -19.07 -15.64
C ILE A 230 14.55 -18.26 -14.37
N PHE A 231 13.56 -17.41 -14.08
CA PHE A 231 13.50 -16.54 -12.92
C PHE A 231 12.20 -16.78 -12.18
N ASN A 232 12.29 -17.25 -10.93
CA ASN A 232 11.13 -17.51 -10.08
C ASN A 232 10.79 -16.28 -9.23
N VAL A 233 9.50 -15.99 -9.14
CA VAL A 233 8.91 -14.88 -8.40
C VAL A 233 7.89 -15.48 -7.44
N ASP A 234 8.36 -15.80 -6.25
CA ASP A 234 7.65 -16.49 -5.17
C ASP A 234 7.99 -15.85 -3.81
N ALA A 235 7.49 -16.44 -2.72
CA ALA A 235 7.74 -15.92 -1.37
C ALA A 235 9.25 -15.83 -1.04
N ASP A 236 10.06 -16.78 -1.51
CA ASP A 236 11.51 -16.78 -1.29
C ASP A 236 12.19 -15.65 -2.05
N PHE A 237 11.73 -15.37 -3.28
CA PHE A 237 12.16 -14.20 -4.03
C PHE A 237 11.87 -12.90 -3.26
N ALA A 238 10.65 -12.73 -2.73
CA ALA A 238 10.30 -11.56 -1.94
C ALA A 238 11.19 -11.43 -0.70
N LEU A 239 11.39 -12.53 0.04
CA LEU A 239 12.24 -12.58 1.23
C LEU A 239 13.69 -12.19 0.91
N LYS A 240 14.28 -12.80 -0.13
CA LYS A 240 15.67 -12.54 -0.57
C LYS A 240 15.90 -11.08 -0.97
N ASN A 241 14.86 -10.43 -1.51
CA ASN A 241 14.93 -9.04 -1.96
C ASN A 241 14.42 -8.04 -0.90
N GLY A 242 14.06 -8.53 0.30
CA GLY A 242 13.50 -7.70 1.37
C GLY A 242 12.21 -6.99 0.97
N SER A 243 11.42 -7.60 0.09
CA SER A 243 10.13 -7.07 -0.37
C SER A 243 9.03 -7.45 0.61
N ASP A 244 8.30 -6.46 1.09
CA ASP A 244 7.13 -6.65 1.96
C ASP A 244 5.85 -6.94 1.14
N VAL A 245 5.95 -7.03 -0.18
CA VAL A 245 4.83 -7.31 -1.09
C VAL A 245 4.54 -8.81 -1.09
N ALA A 246 3.39 -9.19 -0.54
CA ALA A 246 2.92 -10.57 -0.59
C ALA A 246 2.67 -11.01 -2.05
N ILE A 247 3.37 -12.06 -2.47
CA ILE A 247 3.17 -12.68 -3.78
C ILE A 247 1.99 -13.65 -3.68
N LYS A 248 0.80 -13.17 -4.05
CA LYS A 248 -0.43 -13.97 -4.05
C LYS A 248 -0.44 -15.06 -5.12
N VAL A 249 0.24 -14.80 -6.23
CA VAL A 249 0.32 -15.73 -7.36
C VAL A 249 1.78 -15.91 -7.71
N PRO A 250 2.43 -16.97 -7.21
CA PRO A 250 3.78 -17.33 -7.61
C PRO A 250 3.87 -17.61 -9.11
N PHE A 251 4.94 -17.14 -9.75
CA PHE A 251 5.17 -17.37 -11.17
C PHE A 251 6.66 -17.44 -11.52
N SER A 252 6.93 -17.97 -12.71
CA SER A 252 8.25 -17.97 -13.35
C SER A 252 8.20 -17.23 -14.67
N VAL A 253 9.29 -16.56 -15.04
CA VAL A 253 9.53 -16.02 -16.38
C VAL A 253 10.89 -16.46 -16.87
N ALA A 254 11.10 -16.47 -18.18
CA ALA A 254 12.40 -16.65 -18.79
C ALA A 254 12.95 -15.31 -19.25
N LEU A 255 14.16 -14.99 -18.83
CA LEU A 255 14.89 -13.81 -19.27
C LEU A 255 15.88 -14.20 -20.36
N PRO A 256 15.90 -13.51 -21.51
CA PRO A 256 16.97 -13.68 -22.50
C PRO A 256 18.36 -13.53 -21.87
N GLN A 257 19.33 -14.32 -22.33
CA GLN A 257 20.70 -14.27 -21.83
C GLN A 257 21.41 -13.03 -22.37
N THR A 258 21.49 -11.98 -21.55
CA THR A 258 22.22 -10.75 -21.87
C THR A 258 22.63 -10.03 -20.58
N ASP A 259 23.79 -9.39 -20.61
CA ASP A 259 24.33 -8.64 -19.47
C ASP A 259 23.65 -7.28 -19.26
N PHE A 260 22.80 -6.85 -20.19
CA PHE A 260 22.14 -5.55 -20.14
C PHE A 260 20.76 -5.57 -19.47
N VAL A 261 20.40 -6.67 -18.80
CA VAL A 261 19.14 -6.78 -18.05
C VAL A 261 19.37 -6.50 -16.57
N MET A 262 18.75 -5.44 -16.08
CA MET A 262 18.64 -5.14 -14.66
C MET A 262 17.37 -5.77 -14.08
N VAL A 263 17.53 -6.46 -12.95
CA VAL A 263 16.43 -7.03 -12.17
C VAL A 263 16.22 -6.23 -10.89
N LEU A 264 15.01 -5.75 -10.68
CA LEU A 264 14.63 -5.03 -9.45
C LEU A 264 13.53 -5.80 -8.71
N GLY A 265 13.90 -6.48 -7.62
CA GLY A 265 13.00 -7.27 -6.78
C GLY A 265 12.34 -6.53 -5.63
N ARG A 266 12.70 -5.27 -5.40
CA ARG A 266 12.01 -4.36 -4.46
C ARG A 266 11.80 -2.98 -5.09
N PRO A 267 10.88 -2.84 -6.05
CA PRO A 267 10.53 -1.53 -6.59
C PRO A 267 9.97 -0.62 -5.48
N LYS A 268 10.29 0.68 -5.51
CA LYS A 268 9.73 1.69 -4.56
C LYS A 268 8.27 2.08 -4.87
N VAL A 269 7.58 1.24 -5.63
CA VAL A 269 6.23 1.38 -6.15
C VAL A 269 5.54 0.02 -5.99
N PRO A 270 4.20 -0.09 -6.00
CA PRO A 270 3.50 -1.36 -5.76
C PRO A 270 3.62 -2.34 -6.95
N GLU A 271 4.85 -2.73 -7.26
CA GLU A 271 5.27 -3.73 -8.23
C GLU A 271 5.97 -4.85 -7.47
N THR A 272 5.73 -6.09 -7.86
CA THR A 272 6.38 -7.28 -7.32
C THR A 272 7.82 -7.39 -7.82
N VAL A 273 8.02 -7.21 -9.13
CA VAL A 273 9.33 -7.28 -9.77
C VAL A 273 9.32 -6.46 -11.06
N ARG A 274 10.49 -5.91 -11.42
CA ARG A 274 10.72 -5.22 -12.68
C ARG A 274 11.98 -5.74 -13.35
N PHE A 275 11.89 -6.00 -14.65
CA PHE A 275 13.04 -6.26 -15.52
C PHE A 275 13.19 -5.10 -16.49
N THR A 276 14.40 -4.59 -16.63
CA THR A 276 14.72 -3.44 -17.49
C THR A 276 15.89 -3.81 -18.39
N LEU A 277 15.69 -3.68 -19.70
CA LEU A 277 16.73 -3.82 -20.71
C LEU A 277 17.28 -2.45 -21.08
N SER A 278 18.60 -2.34 -21.10
CA SER A 278 19.33 -1.21 -21.65
C SER A 278 20.21 -1.66 -22.83
N ASN A 279 20.77 -0.71 -23.59
CA ASN A 279 21.86 -1.02 -24.54
C ASN A 279 23.24 -0.84 -23.88
N GLU A 280 24.31 -1.06 -24.65
CA GLU A 280 25.71 -0.85 -24.23
C GLU A 280 25.98 0.57 -23.71
N LYS A 281 25.28 1.57 -24.25
CA LYS A 281 25.36 2.97 -23.83
C LYS A 281 24.54 3.26 -22.55
N LYS A 282 23.99 2.24 -21.92
CA LYS A 282 23.09 2.31 -20.74
C LYS A 282 21.79 3.08 -21.00
N GLU A 283 21.40 3.23 -22.27
CA GLU A 283 20.14 3.86 -22.62
C GLU A 283 18.99 2.87 -22.41
N TYR A 284 17.91 3.35 -21.80
CA TYR A 284 16.72 2.56 -21.55
C TYR A 284 16.02 2.15 -22.86
N LEU A 285 15.89 0.84 -23.09
CA LEU A 285 15.20 0.27 -24.25
C LEU A 285 13.78 -0.16 -23.89
N GLU A 286 13.66 -1.09 -22.94
CA GLU A 286 12.42 -1.79 -22.64
C GLU A 286 12.33 -2.12 -21.14
N SER A 287 11.12 -2.14 -20.58
CA SER A 287 10.88 -2.74 -19.27
C SER A 287 9.59 -3.52 -19.24
N ILE A 288 9.55 -4.50 -18.35
CA ILE A 288 8.37 -5.23 -17.97
C ILE A 288 8.27 -5.24 -16.45
N ARG A 289 7.08 -4.91 -15.94
CA ARG A 289 6.77 -4.74 -14.53
C ARG A 289 5.60 -5.64 -14.18
N PHE A 290 5.68 -6.33 -13.06
CA PHE A 290 4.65 -7.25 -12.60
C PHE A 290 4.06 -6.75 -11.29
N THR A 291 2.74 -6.89 -11.12
CA THR A 291 2.04 -6.65 -9.86
C THR A 291 0.86 -7.60 -9.75
N SER A 292 0.36 -7.80 -8.53
CA SER A 292 -0.78 -8.68 -8.29
C SER A 292 -2.08 -8.06 -8.79
N MET A 293 -3.00 -8.90 -9.24
CA MET A 293 -4.36 -8.51 -9.60
C MET A 293 -5.32 -9.55 -9.04
N THR A 294 -6.46 -9.13 -8.50
CA THR A 294 -7.51 -10.06 -8.04
C THR A 294 -8.80 -9.75 -8.79
N MET A 295 -9.42 -10.77 -9.36
CA MET A 295 -10.65 -10.72 -10.14
C MET A 295 -11.52 -11.91 -9.79
N GLY A 296 -12.72 -11.66 -9.26
CA GLY A 296 -13.66 -12.72 -8.90
C GLY A 296 -13.95 -13.71 -10.04
N THR A 297 -14.28 -14.94 -9.66
CA THR A 297 -14.50 -16.09 -10.56
C THR A 297 -15.96 -16.32 -10.93
N GLN A 298 -16.88 -15.49 -10.42
CA GLN A 298 -18.32 -15.61 -10.62
C GLN A 298 -18.80 -15.34 -12.05
N TYR A 299 -17.94 -14.80 -12.91
CA TYR A 299 -18.27 -14.47 -14.30
C TYR A 299 -17.52 -15.39 -15.27
N PRO A 300 -18.07 -15.65 -16.48
CA PRO A 300 -17.34 -16.29 -17.56
C PRO A 300 -16.04 -15.56 -17.89
N MET A 301 -15.02 -16.29 -18.38
CA MET A 301 -13.69 -15.73 -18.63
C MET A 301 -13.72 -14.48 -19.51
N ASP A 302 -14.51 -14.45 -20.58
CA ASP A 302 -14.62 -13.28 -21.45
C ASP A 302 -15.08 -12.02 -20.70
N VAL A 303 -16.09 -12.15 -19.83
CA VAL A 303 -16.55 -11.03 -18.99
C VAL A 303 -15.48 -10.64 -17.96
N ARG A 304 -14.75 -11.62 -17.41
CA ARG A 304 -13.61 -11.34 -16.51
C ARG A 304 -12.51 -10.55 -17.21
N LEU A 305 -12.21 -10.84 -18.48
CA LEU A 305 -11.24 -10.10 -19.28
C LEU A 305 -11.70 -8.66 -19.57
N GLN A 306 -12.98 -8.45 -19.91
CA GLN A 306 -13.53 -7.11 -20.08
C GLN A 306 -13.45 -6.28 -18.79
N ARG A 307 -13.78 -6.90 -17.65
CA ARG A 307 -13.65 -6.27 -16.32
C ARG A 307 -12.18 -6.01 -15.95
N ALA A 308 -11.27 -6.92 -16.28
CA ALA A 308 -9.84 -6.73 -16.10
C ALA A 308 -9.35 -5.53 -16.91
N CYS A 309 -9.77 -5.40 -18.17
CA CYS A 309 -9.49 -4.22 -19.00
C CYS A 309 -9.97 -2.92 -18.34
N ALA A 310 -11.24 -2.86 -17.91
CA ALA A 310 -11.78 -1.66 -17.24
C ALA A 310 -11.03 -1.32 -15.94
N MET A 311 -10.60 -2.32 -15.19
CA MET A 311 -9.79 -2.14 -13.99
C MET A 311 -8.39 -1.62 -14.31
N LEU A 312 -7.69 -2.20 -15.30
CA LEU A 312 -6.38 -1.71 -15.75
C LEU A 312 -6.47 -0.25 -16.18
N GLU A 313 -7.50 0.10 -16.94
CA GLU A 313 -7.71 1.48 -17.40
C GLU A 313 -7.87 2.46 -16.24
N SER A 314 -8.81 2.16 -15.33
CA SER A 314 -9.17 3.05 -14.22
C SER A 314 -8.17 3.10 -13.06
N GLN A 315 -7.32 2.09 -12.93
CA GLN A 315 -6.39 1.98 -11.79
C GLN A 315 -4.91 2.10 -12.18
N MET A 316 -4.52 1.70 -13.39
CA MET A 316 -3.13 1.69 -13.84
C MET A 316 -2.88 2.71 -14.94
N VAL A 317 -3.64 2.66 -16.05
CA VAL A 317 -3.41 3.53 -17.21
C VAL A 317 -3.49 5.00 -16.82
N GLN A 318 -4.56 5.40 -16.12
CA GLN A 318 -4.72 6.78 -15.66
C GLN A 318 -3.55 7.25 -14.79
N LYS A 319 -3.08 6.42 -13.85
CA LYS A 319 -1.94 6.76 -12.99
C LYS A 319 -0.63 6.88 -13.76
N PHE A 320 -0.45 6.07 -14.80
CA PHE A 320 0.71 6.19 -15.69
C PHE A 320 0.66 7.47 -16.50
N PHE A 321 -0.53 7.99 -16.81
CA PHE A 321 -0.67 9.21 -17.60
C PHE A 321 -0.31 10.48 -16.82
N ASP A 322 -0.47 10.50 -15.49
CA ASP A 322 -0.25 11.68 -14.63
C ASP A 322 1.15 12.33 -14.74
N GLY A 323 2.14 11.64 -15.32
CA GLY A 323 3.51 12.13 -15.51
C GLY A 323 3.94 12.38 -16.97
N TYR A 324 3.06 12.20 -17.95
CA TYR A 324 3.40 12.23 -19.37
C TYR A 324 2.54 13.20 -20.17
N LYS A 325 3.12 13.71 -21.26
CA LYS A 325 2.44 14.54 -22.28
C LYS A 325 1.75 13.64 -23.31
N ASP A 326 0.67 14.16 -23.89
CA ASP A 326 -0.12 13.55 -24.97
C ASP A 326 -0.47 12.07 -24.76
N PRO A 327 -0.91 11.65 -23.55
CA PRO A 327 -1.24 10.26 -23.33
C PRO A 327 -2.49 9.88 -24.11
N LYS A 328 -2.43 8.76 -24.83
CA LYS A 328 -3.58 8.21 -25.57
C LYS A 328 -3.63 6.70 -25.48
N ILE A 329 -4.84 6.15 -25.35
CA ILE A 329 -5.09 4.73 -25.54
C ILE A 329 -5.26 4.49 -27.05
N VAL A 330 -4.44 3.62 -27.61
CA VAL A 330 -4.46 3.29 -29.05
C VAL A 330 -5.22 1.99 -29.35
N GLY A 331 -5.44 1.14 -28.34
CA GLY A 331 -6.17 -0.11 -28.55
C GLY A 331 -6.52 -0.86 -27.28
N ARG A 332 -7.55 -1.70 -27.37
CA ARG A 332 -7.99 -2.65 -26.34
C ARG A 332 -8.33 -3.97 -27.03
N TYR A 333 -7.87 -5.10 -26.48
CA TYR A 333 -8.16 -6.41 -27.03
C TYR A 333 -8.00 -7.52 -25.99
N LYS A 334 -8.44 -8.73 -26.33
CA LYS A 334 -8.14 -9.95 -25.59
C LYS A 334 -7.18 -10.84 -26.38
N THR A 335 -6.35 -11.60 -25.70
CA THR A 335 -5.37 -12.50 -26.33
C THR A 335 -5.01 -13.67 -25.43
N LYS A 336 -4.11 -14.53 -25.90
CA LYS A 336 -3.39 -15.52 -25.11
C LYS A 336 -1.96 -15.02 -24.86
N VAL A 337 -1.53 -15.05 -23.61
CA VAL A 337 -0.14 -14.82 -23.21
C VAL A 337 0.39 -16.12 -22.63
N GLY A 338 1.31 -16.75 -23.35
CA GLY A 338 1.62 -18.16 -23.11
C GLY A 338 0.32 -19.00 -23.10
N PRO A 339 0.06 -19.82 -22.07
CA PRO A 339 -1.16 -20.62 -22.00
C PRO A 339 -2.38 -19.85 -21.45
N TYR A 340 -2.21 -18.61 -20.96
CA TYR A 340 -3.23 -17.93 -20.15
C TYR A 340 -4.04 -16.89 -20.91
N ASN A 341 -5.26 -16.62 -20.42
CA ASN A 341 -6.15 -15.61 -20.98
C ASN A 341 -5.73 -14.22 -20.51
N ALA A 342 -5.66 -13.25 -21.44
CA ALA A 342 -5.17 -11.92 -21.16
C ALA A 342 -6.06 -10.82 -21.75
N ALA A 343 -6.26 -9.75 -20.98
CA ALA A 343 -6.82 -8.49 -21.45
C ALA A 343 -5.68 -7.49 -21.66
N VAL A 344 -5.71 -6.76 -22.76
CA VAL A 344 -4.61 -5.87 -23.14
C VAL A 344 -5.13 -4.47 -23.47
N ILE A 345 -4.44 -3.45 -22.95
CA ILE A 345 -4.57 -2.06 -23.35
C ILE A 345 -3.22 -1.60 -23.89
N VAL A 346 -3.22 -0.99 -25.06
CA VAL A 346 -2.03 -0.36 -25.64
C VAL A 346 -2.21 1.14 -25.58
N SER A 347 -1.20 1.84 -25.10
CA SER A 347 -1.17 3.28 -24.97
C SER A 347 0.12 3.85 -25.56
N GLN A 348 0.06 5.11 -25.98
CA GLN A 348 1.21 5.91 -26.37
C GLN A 348 1.26 7.14 -25.46
N MET A 349 2.46 7.56 -25.09
CA MET A 349 2.69 8.75 -24.26
C MET A 349 4.06 9.35 -24.55
N THR A 350 4.24 10.63 -24.21
CA THR A 350 5.51 11.36 -24.40
C THR A 350 6.03 11.82 -23.05
N HIS A 351 7.27 11.49 -22.71
CA HIS A 351 7.89 11.96 -21.47
C HIS A 351 8.21 13.46 -21.56
N GLN A 352 8.46 14.10 -20.41
CA GLN A 352 8.67 15.55 -20.34
C GLN A 352 9.85 16.04 -21.21
N ASP A 353 10.86 15.18 -21.39
CA ASP A 353 12.05 15.39 -22.23
C ASP A 353 11.83 15.10 -23.74
N GLY A 354 10.59 14.82 -24.16
CA GLY A 354 10.23 14.57 -25.56
C GLY A 354 10.36 13.12 -26.02
N ARG A 355 10.87 12.20 -25.19
CA ARG A 355 10.94 10.77 -25.55
C ARG A 355 9.55 10.17 -25.65
N LYS A 356 9.29 9.41 -26.72
CA LYS A 356 8.03 8.71 -26.96
C LYS A 356 8.09 7.32 -26.36
N PHE A 357 7.01 6.91 -25.70
CA PHE A 357 6.85 5.59 -25.12
C PHE A 357 5.60 4.90 -25.63
N PHE A 358 5.74 3.62 -25.93
CA PHE A 358 4.63 2.71 -26.16
C PHE A 358 4.49 1.82 -24.92
N VAL A 359 3.28 1.75 -24.38
CA VAL A 359 3.02 1.05 -23.13
C VAL A 359 1.90 0.04 -23.34
N LYS A 360 2.14 -1.21 -22.98
CA LYS A 360 1.14 -2.29 -23.00
C LYS A 360 0.81 -2.68 -21.57
N PHE A 361 -0.44 -2.52 -21.18
CA PHE A 361 -0.97 -2.97 -19.89
C PHE A 361 -1.68 -4.30 -20.12
N VAL A 362 -1.33 -5.32 -19.35
CA VAL A 362 -1.84 -6.68 -19.52
C VAL A 362 -2.40 -7.18 -18.20
N GLY A 363 -3.64 -7.65 -18.22
CA GLY A 363 -4.26 -8.36 -17.10
C GLY A 363 -4.31 -9.84 -17.44
N LEU A 364 -3.47 -10.63 -16.79
CA LEU A 364 -3.34 -12.06 -17.00
C LEU A 364 -4.18 -12.84 -15.98
N LEU A 365 -5.10 -13.67 -16.45
CA LEU A 365 -6.02 -14.44 -15.61
C LEU A 365 -5.87 -15.94 -15.82
N GLN A 366 -6.05 -16.67 -14.72
CA GLN A 366 -6.14 -18.13 -14.71
C GLN A 366 -7.61 -18.57 -14.70
N ASP A 367 -7.89 -19.69 -15.36
CA ASP A 367 -9.20 -20.31 -15.32
C ASP A 367 -9.51 -20.81 -13.90
N GLY A 368 -10.69 -20.48 -13.40
CA GLY A 368 -11.16 -20.89 -12.07
C GLY A 368 -10.42 -20.29 -10.86
N LYS A 369 -9.39 -19.45 -11.03
CA LYS A 369 -8.66 -18.81 -9.91
C LYS A 369 -8.97 -17.32 -9.82
N PRO A 370 -9.16 -16.76 -8.60
CA PRO A 370 -9.46 -15.35 -8.42
C PRO A 370 -8.23 -14.45 -8.61
N ASP A 371 -7.04 -14.97 -8.30
CA ASP A 371 -5.82 -14.18 -8.39
C ASP A 371 -5.13 -14.35 -9.75
N GLY A 372 -4.58 -13.25 -10.24
CA GLY A 372 -3.84 -13.12 -11.48
C GLY A 372 -2.75 -12.08 -11.36
N VAL A 373 -2.21 -11.66 -12.50
CA VAL A 373 -1.08 -10.72 -12.55
C VAL A 373 -1.41 -9.58 -13.50
N ALA A 374 -1.23 -8.35 -13.04
CA ALA A 374 -1.23 -7.18 -13.89
C ALA A 374 0.22 -6.86 -14.28
N ILE A 375 0.44 -6.58 -15.55
CA ILE A 375 1.75 -6.43 -16.15
C ILE A 375 1.79 -5.13 -16.94
N VAL A 376 2.88 -4.38 -16.83
CA VAL A 376 3.13 -3.19 -17.65
C VAL A 376 4.40 -3.40 -18.43
N LEU A 377 4.25 -3.44 -19.75
CA LEU A 377 5.33 -3.35 -20.72
C LEU A 377 5.53 -1.89 -21.10
N MET A 378 6.76 -1.42 -21.13
CA MET A 378 7.10 -0.08 -21.59
C MET A 378 8.28 -0.17 -22.55
N LEU A 379 8.08 0.40 -23.74
CA LEU A 379 9.05 0.45 -24.82
C LEU A 379 9.41 1.91 -25.10
N ASN A 380 10.71 2.22 -25.06
CA ASN A 380 11.22 3.51 -25.49
C ASN A 380 11.22 3.59 -27.01
N GLY A 381 10.26 4.32 -27.54
CA GLY A 381 10.09 4.56 -28.97
C GLY A 381 11.12 5.52 -29.58
N SER A 382 11.88 6.22 -28.73
CA SER A 382 12.88 7.23 -29.14
C SER A 382 14.31 6.71 -29.16
N VAL A 383 14.54 5.45 -28.76
CA VAL A 383 15.88 4.85 -28.71
C VAL A 383 15.87 3.52 -29.48
N GLY A 384 16.92 3.29 -30.27
CA GLY A 384 17.03 2.17 -31.20
C GLY A 384 16.62 2.54 -32.63
N ASP A 385 16.72 1.58 -33.54
CA ASP A 385 16.35 1.77 -34.94
C ASP A 385 14.81 1.86 -35.09
N PRO A 386 14.25 2.98 -35.60
CA PRO A 386 12.82 3.13 -35.86
C PRO A 386 12.24 2.03 -36.74
N ALA A 387 13.02 1.44 -37.66
CA ALA A 387 12.57 0.35 -38.53
C ALA A 387 12.22 -0.92 -37.72
N THR A 388 12.90 -1.13 -36.58
CA THR A 388 12.69 -2.30 -35.70
C THR A 388 11.56 -2.11 -34.69
N MET A 389 10.92 -0.94 -34.64
CA MET A 389 9.91 -0.61 -33.62
C MET A 389 8.73 -1.59 -33.60
N LYS A 390 8.23 -1.96 -34.80
CA LYS A 390 7.14 -2.94 -34.94
C LYS A 390 7.56 -4.31 -34.42
N ASP A 391 8.78 -4.73 -34.71
CA ASP A 391 9.30 -6.02 -34.28
C ASP A 391 9.54 -6.05 -32.78
N ARG A 392 10.07 -4.97 -32.20
CA ARG A 392 10.20 -4.83 -30.74
C ARG A 392 8.86 -4.86 -30.01
N LEU A 393 7.80 -4.27 -30.59
CA LEU A 393 6.44 -4.38 -30.03
C LEU A 393 5.85 -5.79 -30.13
N ARG A 394 6.20 -6.55 -31.18
CA ARG A 394 5.63 -7.89 -31.44
C ARG A 394 6.44 -9.01 -30.80
N ASN A 395 7.75 -8.84 -30.68
CA ASN A 395 8.71 -9.88 -30.34
C ASN A 395 9.95 -9.35 -29.59
N GLY A 396 9.93 -8.11 -29.10
CA GLY A 396 11.02 -7.55 -28.31
C GLY A 396 11.19 -8.24 -26.95
N PHE A 397 12.24 -7.84 -26.24
CA PHE A 397 12.61 -8.39 -24.93
C PHE A 397 11.41 -8.49 -23.98
N ALA A 398 10.68 -7.40 -23.80
CA ALA A 398 9.63 -7.36 -22.80
C ALA A 398 8.44 -8.26 -23.20
N GLN A 399 8.18 -8.38 -24.51
CA GLN A 399 7.12 -9.22 -25.06
C GLN A 399 7.47 -10.72 -24.96
N GLN A 400 8.75 -11.05 -25.15
CA GLN A 400 9.31 -12.38 -24.90
C GLN A 400 9.19 -12.80 -23.43
N VAL A 401 9.60 -11.92 -22.50
CA VAL A 401 9.45 -12.17 -21.06
C VAL A 401 7.98 -12.36 -20.68
N LEU A 402 7.08 -11.52 -21.21
CA LEU A 402 5.63 -11.63 -21.00
C LEU A 402 5.10 -13.02 -21.40
N HIS A 403 5.40 -13.52 -22.60
CA HIS A 403 4.88 -14.80 -23.10
C HIS A 403 5.55 -16.04 -22.48
N SER A 404 6.72 -15.86 -21.86
CA SER A 404 7.39 -16.91 -21.10
C SER A 404 6.75 -17.22 -19.75
N ILE A 405 5.83 -16.37 -19.26
CA ILE A 405 5.27 -16.50 -17.91
C ILE A 405 4.60 -17.86 -17.69
N ARG A 406 4.87 -18.50 -16.54
CA ARG A 406 4.12 -19.67 -16.07
C ARG A 406 3.85 -19.53 -14.58
N PHE A 407 2.60 -19.63 -14.19
CA PHE A 407 2.21 -19.73 -12.80
C PHE A 407 2.74 -21.03 -12.21
N THR A 408 3.33 -20.93 -11.03
CA THR A 408 3.78 -22.09 -10.26
C THR A 408 2.66 -22.50 -9.30
N LYS A 409 2.62 -23.80 -8.97
CA LYS A 409 1.57 -24.36 -8.12
C LYS A 409 1.72 -23.92 -6.67
#